data_AF-A0A7X7TT03-F1
#
_entry.id   AF-A0A7X7TT03-F1
#
_cell.length_a   1.000
_cell.length_b   1.000
_cell.length_c   1.000
_cell.angle_alpha   90.00
_cell.angle_beta   90.00
_cell.angle_gamma   90.00
#
_symmetry.space_group_name_H-M   'P 1'
#
loop_
_entity.id
_entity.type
_entity.pdbx_description
1 polymer ?
#
loop_
_entity_poly.entity_id
_entity_poly.type
_entity_poly.pdbx_seq_one_letter_code
_entity_poly.pdbx_strand_id
1 'polypeptide(L)' 'MPKGAKKGKLTKELIEKAADIIARGNYYKVAMDILGISKPTWYRWMQQGEVDENKGINSLERDFFNSIKRAEADAIDRNL' A
#
# COMPACT_ATOMS: atom_id res chain seq x y z
N MET A 1 -6.06 -8.56 -26.83
CA MET A 1 -6.30 -8.20 -25.42
C MET A 1 -4.99 -8.39 -24.67
N PRO A 2 -4.42 -7.39 -23.98
CA PRO A 2 -3.16 -7.60 -23.29
C PRO A 2 -3.37 -8.59 -22.12
N LYS A 3 -2.43 -9.54 -22.04
CA LYS A 3 -2.39 -10.68 -21.14
C LYS A 3 -2.42 -10.23 -19.67
N GLY A 4 -3.17 -10.97 -18.85
CA GLY A 4 -3.55 -10.60 -17.49
C GLY A 4 -2.37 -10.20 -16.60
N ALA A 5 -2.39 -8.95 -16.15
CA ALA A 5 -1.75 -8.57 -14.91
C ALA A 5 -2.32 -9.48 -13.80
N LYS A 6 -1.44 -10.14 -13.04
CA LYS A 6 -1.80 -10.96 -11.86
C LYS A 6 -2.61 -10.10 -10.88
N LYS A 7 -3.94 -10.11 -10.99
CA LYS A 7 -4.85 -9.56 -9.99
C LYS A 7 -4.52 -10.22 -8.65
N GLY A 8 -3.96 -9.46 -7.71
CA GLY A 8 -3.77 -9.89 -6.32
C GLY A 8 -2.35 -10.22 -5.86
N LYS A 9 -1.29 -9.94 -6.63
CA LYS A 9 0.08 -9.99 -6.09
C LYS A 9 0.57 -8.61 -5.68
N LEU A 10 1.17 -8.52 -4.50
CA LEU A 10 1.92 -7.34 -4.07
C LEU A 10 3.18 -7.23 -4.93
N THR A 11 3.45 -6.05 -5.49
CA THR A 11 4.63 -5.73 -6.29
C THR A 11 5.10 -4.34 -5.95
N LYS A 12 6.37 -4.02 -6.23
CA LYS A 12 6.93 -2.68 -6.02
C LYS A 12 6.13 -1.58 -6.74
N GLU A 13 5.76 -1.82 -7.99
CA GLU A 13 4.91 -0.90 -8.77
C GLU A 13 3.54 -0.64 -8.09
N LEU A 14 2.93 -1.68 -7.50
CA LEU A 14 1.67 -1.53 -6.79
C LEU A 14 1.86 -0.74 -5.48
N ILE A 15 2.96 -0.97 -4.77
CA ILE A 15 3.33 -0.23 -3.54
C ILE A 15 3.48 1.27 -3.86
N GLU A 16 4.24 1.60 -4.90
CA GLU A 16 4.46 2.99 -5.34
C GLU A 16 3.13 3.68 -5.70
N LYS A 17 2.28 3.02 -6.49
CA LYS A 17 0.96 3.55 -6.85
C LYS A 17 0.06 3.75 -5.63
N ALA A 18 0.07 2.80 -4.70
CA ALA A 18 -0.71 2.92 -3.47
C ALA A 18 -0.24 4.10 -2.62
N ALA A 19 1.07 4.25 -2.44
CA ALA A 19 1.66 5.35 -1.68
C ALA A 19 1.36 6.72 -2.31
N ASP A 20 1.46 6.87 -3.64
CA ASP A 20 1.12 8.13 -4.33
C ASP A 20 -0.35 8.52 -4.12
N ILE A 21 -1.28 7.55 -4.17
CA ILE A 21 -2.70 7.83 -3.91
C ILE A 21 -2.91 8.33 -2.48
N ILE A 22 -2.28 7.68 -1.48
CA ILE A 22 -2.38 8.07 -0.07
C ILE A 22 -1.73 9.43 0.20
N ALA A 23 -0.55 9.70 -0.37
CA ALA A 23 0.18 10.97 -0.20
C ALA A 23 -0.57 12.19 -0.77
N ARG A 24 -1.57 11.95 -1.63
CA ARG A 24 -2.51 12.97 -2.12
C ARG A 24 -3.68 13.22 -1.14
N GLY A 25 -3.68 12.59 0.03
CA GLY A 25 -4.73 12.71 1.05
C GLY A 25 -5.94 11.80 0.83
N ASN A 26 -5.86 10.83 -0.07
CA ASN A 26 -6.98 9.91 -0.31
C ASN A 26 -7.05 8.81 0.77
N TYR A 27 -8.29 8.38 1.07
CA TYR A 27 -8.52 7.25 1.96
C TYR A 27 -8.14 5.91 1.33
N TYR A 28 -7.84 4.92 2.17
CA TYR A 28 -7.54 3.54 1.74
C TYR A 28 -8.60 2.96 0.81
N LYS A 29 -9.88 3.26 1.05
CA LYS A 29 -10.98 2.78 0.19
C LYS A 29 -10.80 3.24 -1.26
N VAL A 30 -10.40 4.50 -1.47
CA VAL A 30 -10.15 5.06 -2.81
C VAL A 30 -8.96 4.36 -3.46
N ALA A 31 -7.86 4.17 -2.72
CA ALA A 31 -6.70 3.44 -3.21
C ALA A 31 -7.04 2.00 -3.62
N MET A 32 -7.80 1.29 -2.78
CA MET A 32 -8.27 -0.07 -3.06
C MET A 32 -9.17 -0.15 -4.30
N ASP A 33 -10.12 0.77 -4.43
CA ASP A 33 -11.04 0.82 -5.58
C ASP A 33 -10.27 1.09 -6.89
N ILE A 34 -9.31 2.04 -6.90
CA ILE A 34 -8.47 2.36 -8.06
C ILE A 34 -7.57 1.18 -8.46
N LEU A 35 -6.95 0.53 -7.49
CA LEU A 35 -5.99 -0.55 -7.72
C LEU A 35 -6.66 -1.92 -7.92
N GLY A 36 -7.97 -2.03 -7.71
CA GLY A 36 -8.70 -3.29 -7.78
C GLY A 36 -8.27 -4.29 -6.70
N ILE A 37 -7.95 -3.80 -5.50
CA ILE A 37 -7.52 -4.60 -4.35
C ILE A 37 -8.69 -4.76 -3.38
N SER A 38 -8.95 -5.98 -2.92
CA SER A 38 -9.99 -6.20 -1.91
C SER A 38 -9.54 -5.72 -0.53
N LYS A 39 -10.50 -5.25 0.28
CA LYS A 39 -10.27 -4.84 1.67
C LYS A 39 -9.47 -5.87 2.48
N PRO A 40 -9.83 -7.17 2.49
CA PRO A 40 -9.07 -8.16 3.26
C PRO A 40 -7.62 -8.29 2.80
N THR A 41 -7.36 -8.16 1.49
CA THR A 41 -6.00 -8.24 0.94
C THR A 41 -5.14 -7.07 1.41
N TRP A 42 -5.66 -5.85 1.33
CA TRP A 42 -4.97 -4.64 1.79
C TRP A 42 -4.59 -4.75 3.27
N TYR A 43 -5.56 -5.05 4.13
CA TYR A 43 -5.30 -5.13 5.57
C TYR A 43 -4.39 -6.30 5.93
N ARG A 44 -4.46 -7.44 5.22
CA ARG A 44 -3.52 -8.53 5.42
C ARG A 44 -2.08 -8.12 5.13
N TRP A 45 -1.84 -7.36 4.06
CA TRP A 45 -0.50 -6.84 3.75
C TRP A 45 -0.02 -5.82 4.77
N MET A 46 -0.90 -4.92 5.24
CA MET A 46 -0.56 -3.98 6.32
C MET A 46 -0.19 -4.71 7.62
N GLN A 47 -1.00 -5.69 8.04
CA GLN A 47 -0.75 -6.47 9.25
C GLN A 47 0.55 -7.28 9.16
N GLN A 48 0.77 -7.97 8.03
CA GLN A 48 2.00 -8.72 7.84
C GLN A 48 3.23 -7.79 7.76
N GLY A 49 3.09 -6.63 7.10
CA GLY A 49 4.16 -5.66 6.98
C GLY A 49 4.58 -5.07 8.33
N GLU A 50 3.62 -4.80 9.22
CA GLU A 50 3.90 -4.38 10.60
C GLU A 50 4.65 -5.48 11.39
N VAL A 51 4.24 -6.74 11.24
CA VAL A 51 4.94 -7.88 11.87
C VAL A 51 6.37 -8.01 11.34
N ASP A 52 6.57 -7.84 10.04
CA ASP A 52 7.88 -7.97 9.39
C ASP A 52 8.80 -6.81 9.76
N GLU A 53 8.29 -5.58 9.84
CA GLU A 53 9.02 -4.41 10.37
C GLU A 53 9.52 -4.69 11.79
N ASN A 54 8.63 -5.13 12.69
CA ASN A 54 8.98 -5.43 14.08
C ASN A 54 10.02 -6.56 14.23
N LYS A 55 10.11 -7.47 13.25
CA LYS A 55 11.07 -8.58 13.22
C LYS A 55 12.33 -8.27 12.41
N GLY A 56 12.43 -7.11 11.78
CA GLY A 56 13.53 -6.75 10.86
C GLY A 56 13.58 -7.62 9.60
N ILE A 57 12.46 -8.20 9.17
CA ILE A 57 12.37 -9.05 7.98
C ILE A 57 12.20 -8.18 6.75
N ASN A 58 13.07 -8.37 5.74
CA ASN A 58 12.93 -7.66 4.48
C ASN A 58 11.90 -8.35 3.55
N SER A 59 10.71 -7.77 3.40
CA SER A 59 9.59 -8.31 2.61
C SER A 59 8.86 -7.21 1.84
N LEU A 60 8.07 -7.59 0.83
CA LEU A 60 7.24 -6.64 0.09
C LEU A 60 6.11 -6.08 0.98
N GLU A 61 5.60 -6.88 1.91
CA GLU A 61 4.61 -6.46 2.90
C GLU A 61 5.18 -5.37 3.82
N ARG A 62 6.44 -5.51 4.27
CA ARG A 62 7.16 -4.47 5.01
C ARG A 62 7.33 -3.19 4.18
N ASP A 63 7.78 -3.33 2.93
CA ASP A 63 7.92 -2.20 2.00
C ASP A 63 6.58 -1.47 1.80
N PHE A 64 5.49 -2.23 1.65
CA PHE A 64 4.14 -1.71 1.53
C PHE A 64 3.73 -0.93 2.78
N PHE A 65 3.82 -1.56 3.95
CA PHE A 65 3.47 -0.94 5.24
C PHE A 65 4.23 0.38 5.45
N ASN A 66 5.55 0.38 5.29
CA ASN A 66 6.38 1.55 5.47
C ASN A 66 6.06 2.66 4.46
N SER A 67 5.81 2.29 3.20
CA SER A 67 5.45 3.26 2.15
C SER A 67 4.09 3.93 2.42
N ILE A 68 3.09 3.15 2.89
CA ILE A 68 1.79 3.71 3.28
C ILE A 68 1.95 4.62 4.50
N LYS A 69 2.68 4.20 5.55
CA LYS A 69 2.92 5.02 6.74
C LYS A 69 3.60 6.35 6.43
N ARG A 70 4.59 6.34 5.55
CA ARG A 70 5.25 7.57 5.09
C ARG A 70 4.29 8.46 4.30
N ALA A 71 3.52 7.89 3.38
CA ALA A 71 2.53 8.63 2.60
C ALA A 71 1.43 9.25 3.48
N GLU A 72 1.02 8.58 4.56
CA GLU A 72 0.08 9.14 5.55
C GLU A 72 0.66 10.38 6.24
N ALA A 73 1.94 10.35 6.63
CA ALA A 73 2.60 11.50 7.23
C ALA A 73 2.71 12.67 6.23
N ASP A 74 3.14 12.39 5.00
CA ASP A 74 3.26 13.41 3.95
C ASP A 74 1.91 14.06 3.59
N ALA A 75 0.80 13.31 3.71
CA ALA A 75 -0.54 13.83 3.45
C ALA A 75 -1.02 14.78 4.55
N ILE A 76 -0.65 14.55 5.81
CA ILE A 76 -0.99 15.42 6.95
C ILE A 76 -0.28 16.77 6.79
N ASP A 77 0.99 16.77 6.40
CA ASP A 77 1.80 17.99 6.22
C ASP A 77 1.26 18.91 5.12
N ARG A 78 0.50 18.40 4.14
CA ARG A 78 -0.11 19.22 3.07
C ARG A 78 -1.41 19.92 3.49
N ASN A 79 -1.95 19.59 4.67
CA ASN A 79 -3.24 20.07 5.14
C ASN A 79 -3.13 20.94 6.41
N LEU A 80 -1.90 21.31 6.80
CA LEU A 80 -1.53 22.24 7.88
C LEU A 80 -0.95 23.54 7.29
#